data_AF-A0A4Y2JVX2-F1
#
_entry.id   AF-A0A4Y2JVX2-F1
#
_cell.length_a   1.000
_cell.length_b   1.000
_cell.length_c   1.000
_cell.angle_alpha   90.00
_cell.angle_beta   90.00
_cell.angle_gamma   90.00
#
_symmetry.space_group_name_H-M   'P 1'
#
loop_
_entity.id
_entity.type
_entity.pdbx_description
1 polymer ?
#
loop_
_entity_poly.entity_id
_entity_poly.type
_entity_poly.pdbx_seq_one_letter_code
_entity_poly.pdbx_strand_id
1 'polypeptide(L)'
;MLVENLNEQSLVNQRRAYDGIKFLGGVENVSITKRVLLADRGVRHLYRADLVRKEYLDKKASKTQEKRKLENELQQLYNQKKKIRLENIRKKLNLKKKCKFWRKRENPHCEDSN
;
A
#
# COMPACT_ATOMS: atom_id res chain seq x y z
N MET A 1 0.27 12.61 32.30
CA MET A 1 -0.41 12.49 30.99
C MET A 1 0.47 11.64 30.09
N LEU A 2 -0.03 10.47 29.64
CA LEU A 2 0.64 9.61 28.66
C LEU A 2 0.09 10.00 27.27
N VAL A 3 0.97 10.22 26.30
CA VAL A 3 0.59 10.54 24.92
C VAL A 3 0.40 9.21 24.18
N GLU A 4 -0.82 8.92 23.75
CA GLU A 4 -1.24 7.62 23.22
C GLU A 4 -0.59 7.21 21.89
N ASN A 5 0.13 8.12 21.21
CA ASN A 5 0.66 7.92 19.87
C ASN A 5 2.20 7.83 19.81
N LEU A 6 2.84 7.48 20.93
CA LEU A 6 4.28 7.36 21.03
C LEU A 6 4.77 5.94 20.77
N ASN A 7 5.85 5.82 20.00
CA ASN A 7 6.56 4.56 19.82
C ASN A 7 7.06 4.04 21.18
N GLU A 8 7.05 2.72 21.41
CA GLU A 8 7.35 2.10 22.72
C GLU A 8 8.68 2.59 23.31
N GLN A 9 9.71 2.71 22.47
CA GLN A 9 11.02 3.23 22.88
C GLN A 9 10.98 4.67 23.38
N SER A 10 10.16 5.52 22.75
CA SER A 10 10.00 6.91 23.17
C SER A 10 9.36 6.97 24.56
N LEU A 11 8.35 6.13 24.80
CA LEU A 11 7.65 6.03 26.08
C LEU A 11 8.57 5.52 27.20
N VAL A 12 9.39 4.50 26.92
CA VAL A 12 10.42 4.01 27.86
C VAL A 12 11.43 5.11 28.22
N ASN A 13 11.88 5.88 27.23
CA ASN A 13 12.84 6.96 27.46
C ASN A 13 12.25 8.10 28.30
N GLN A 14 11.00 8.50 28.01
CA GLN A 14 10.28 9.48 28.83
C GLN A 14 10.12 9.00 30.27
N ARG A 15 9.80 7.70 30.46
CA ARG A 15 9.64 7.13 31.79
C ARG A 15 10.94 7.12 32.57
N ARG A 16 12.04 6.71 31.94
CA ARG A 16 13.38 6.76 32.55
C ARG A 16 13.76 8.17 32.98
N ALA A 17 13.50 9.18 32.15
CA ALA A 17 13.76 10.57 32.49
C ALA A 17 12.92 11.02 33.69
N TYR A 18 11.62 10.72 33.69
CA TYR A 18 10.71 11.04 34.79
C TYR A 18 11.13 10.38 36.11
N ASP A 19 11.41 9.08 36.09
CA ASP A 19 11.79 8.33 37.29
C ASP A 19 13.13 8.84 37.86
N GLY A 20 14.09 9.20 36.99
CA GLY A 20 15.36 9.82 37.39
C GLY A 20 15.19 11.18 38.06
N ILE A 21 14.34 12.06 37.50
CA ILE A 21 14.02 13.37 38.09
C ILE A 21 13.30 13.20 39.43
N LYS A 22 12.36 12.26 39.50
CA LYS A 22 11.61 11.96 40.71
C LYS A 22 12.53 11.46 41.83
N PHE A 23 13.50 10.59 41.50
CA PHE A 23 14.50 10.11 42.45
C PHE A 23 15.34 11.25 43.04
N LEU A 24 15.66 12.27 42.23
CA LEU A 24 16.39 13.46 42.68
C LEU A 24 15.53 14.42 43.51
N GLY A 25 14.23 14.14 43.71
CA GLY A 25 13.33 14.98 44.49
C GLY A 25 12.78 16.20 43.74
N GLY A 26 12.93 16.24 42.42
CA GLY A 26 12.41 17.32 41.58
C GLY A 26 13.42 17.82 40.55
N VAL A 27 12.94 18.64 39.62
CA VAL A 27 13.76 19.22 38.53
C VAL A 27 14.82 20.18 39.07
N GLU A 28 14.52 20.84 40.20
CA GLU A 28 15.37 21.85 40.84
C GLU A 28 16.69 21.26 41.35
N ASN A 29 16.68 19.97 41.67
CA ASN A 29 17.83 19.22 42.17
C ASN A 29 18.66 18.60 41.03
N VAL A 30 18.26 18.76 39.77
CA VAL A 30 18.99 18.24 38.61
C VAL A 30 20.12 19.20 38.26
N SER A 31 21.36 18.78 38.51
CA SER A 31 22.53 19.59 38.13
C SER A 31 22.72 19.63 36.60
N ILE A 32 22.75 20.84 36.05
CA ILE A 32 23.03 21.07 34.63
C ILE A 32 24.54 20.93 34.40
N THR A 33 24.99 19.72 34.11
CA THR A 33 26.39 19.44 33.78
C THR A 33 26.70 19.73 32.31
N LYS A 34 27.99 19.92 31.99
CA LYS A 34 28.46 20.08 30.60
C LYS A 34 27.98 18.95 29.67
N ARG A 35 27.85 17.73 30.19
CA ARG A 35 27.34 16.58 29.43
C ARG A 35 25.89 16.75 29.00
N VAL A 36 25.04 17.28 29.89
CA VAL A 36 23.62 17.58 29.57
C VAL A 36 23.53 18.63 28.47
N LEU A 37 24.33 19.69 28.58
CA LEU A 37 24.38 20.75 27.56
C LEU A 37 24.84 20.21 26.20
N LEU A 38 25.85 19.33 26.18
CA LEU A 38 26.32 18.69 24.95
C LEU A 38 25.28 17.72 24.36
N ALA A 39 24.53 17.02 25.20
CA ALA A 39 23.47 16.10 24.77
C ALA A 39 22.25 16.85 24.21
N ASP A 40 21.89 18.01 24.78
CA ASP A 40 20.81 18.85 24.27
C ASP A 40 21.20 19.59 22.97
N ARG A 41 22.50 19.85 22.79
CA ARG A 41 23.01 20.57 21.63
C ARG A 41 22.67 19.83 20.34
N GLY A 42 21.76 20.42 19.57
CA GLY A 42 21.36 19.92 18.26
C GLY A 42 20.16 18.97 18.27
N VAL A 43 19.55 18.67 19.43
CA VAL A 43 18.33 17.85 19.52
C VAL A 43 17.22 18.42 18.65
N ARG A 44 17.02 19.74 18.68
CA ARG A 44 16.04 20.43 17.80
C ARG A 44 16.32 20.22 16.32
N HIS A 45 17.60 20.21 15.91
CA HIS A 45 17.97 19.99 14.52
C HIS A 45 17.71 18.53 14.12
N LEU A 46 18.12 17.57 14.95
CA LEU A 46 17.89 16.14 14.73
C LEU A 46 16.39 15.85 14.61
N TYR A 47 15.59 16.40 15.52
CA TYR A 47 14.13 16.26 15.49
C TYR A 47 13.52 16.74 14.16
N ARG A 48 13.93 17.92 13.68
CA ARG A 48 13.46 18.45 12.38
C ARG A 48 13.90 17.55 11.22
N ALA A 49 15.14 17.08 11.22
CA ALA A 49 15.66 16.19 10.19
C ALA A 49 14.88 14.85 10.15
N ASP A 50 14.55 14.30 11.31
CA ASP A 50 13.77 13.06 11.41
C ASP A 50 12.31 13.25 10.98
N LEU A 51 11.69 14.39 11.28
CA LEU A 51 10.36 14.72 10.76
C LEU A 51 10.35 14.74 9.23
N VAL A 52 11.31 15.45 8.61
CA VAL A 52 11.44 15.51 7.14
C VAL A 52 11.67 14.12 6.55
N ARG A 53 12.53 13.32 7.18
CA ARG A 53 12.79 11.94 6.76
C ARG A 53 11.51 11.09 6.84
N LYS A 54 10.72 11.23 7.91
CA LYS A 54 9.46 10.50 8.09
C LYS A 54 8.46 10.86 7.01
N GLU A 55 8.25 12.15 6.74
CA GLU A 55 7.36 12.61 5.67
C GLU A 55 7.76 12.07 4.29
N TYR A 56 9.07 12.02 4.01
CA TYR A 56 9.57 11.46 2.76
C TYR A 56 9.26 9.96 2.64
N LEU A 57 9.45 9.20 3.71
CA LEU A 57 9.15 7.77 3.74
C LEU A 57 7.66 7.50 3.59
N ASP A 58 6.80 8.28 4.26
CA ASP A 58 5.35 8.16 4.17
C ASP A 58 4.87 8.46 2.74
N LYS A 59 5.39 9.51 2.11
CA LYS A 59 5.12 9.84 0.69
C LYS A 59 5.59 8.74 -0.26
N LYS A 60 6.71 8.07 0.04
CA LYS A 60 7.22 6.95 -0.77
C LYS A 60 6.34 5.71 -0.61
N ALA A 61 5.88 5.44 0.61
CA ALA A 61 4.99 4.33 0.92
C ALA A 61 3.62 4.51 0.23
N SER A 62 3.03 5.72 0.29
CA SER A 62 1.75 6.02 -0.36
C SER A 62 1.83 5.81 -1.87
N LYS A 63 2.85 6.37 -2.53
CA LYS A 63 3.08 6.17 -3.99
C LYS A 63 3.23 4.70 -4.35
N THR A 64 3.91 3.92 -3.52
CA THR A 64 4.09 2.48 -3.75
C THR A 64 2.77 1.73 -3.64
N GLN A 65 1.93 2.10 -2.67
CA GLN A 65 0.61 1.52 -2.49
C GLN A 65 -0.34 1.88 -3.64
N GLU A 66 -0.34 3.13 -4.09
CA GLU A 66 -1.10 3.59 -5.26
C GLU A 66 -0.69 2.85 -6.53
N LYS A 67 0.62 2.69 -6.77
CA LYS A 67 1.14 1.94 -7.91
C LYS A 67 0.62 0.50 -7.92
N ARG A 68 0.66 -0.19 -6.77
CA ARG A 68 0.12 -1.56 -6.65
C ARG A 68 -1.38 -1.64 -6.92
N LYS A 69 -2.15 -0.65 -6.48
CA LYS A 69 -3.60 -0.59 -6.77
C LYS A 69 -3.85 -0.47 -8.28
N LEU A 70 -3.15 0.45 -8.95
CA LEU A 70 -3.26 0.65 -10.40
C LEU A 70 -2.81 -0.59 -11.19
N GLU A 71 -1.73 -1.26 -10.78
CA GLU A 71 -1.28 -2.52 -11.41
C GLU A 71 -2.35 -3.62 -11.31
N ASN A 72 -2.98 -3.76 -10.14
CA ASN A 72 -4.06 -4.71 -9.94
C ASN A 72 -5.29 -4.38 -10.82
N GLU A 73 -5.69 -3.11 -10.90
CA GLU A 73 -6.79 -2.66 -11.76
C GLU A 73 -6.51 -2.95 -13.24
N LEU A 74 -5.31 -2.65 -13.72
CA LEU A 74 -4.89 -2.97 -15.09
C LEU A 74 -4.98 -4.48 -15.37
N GLN A 75 -4.54 -5.31 -14.44
CA GLN A 75 -4.58 -6.75 -14.60
C GLN A 75 -6.01 -7.29 -14.60
N GLN A 76 -6.90 -6.72 -13.78
CA GLN A 76 -8.34 -7.04 -13.80
C GLN A 76 -8.97 -6.68 -15.14
N LEU A 77 -8.73 -5.48 -15.66
CA LEU A 77 -9.26 -5.03 -16.95
C LEU A 77 -8.76 -5.90 -18.10
N TYR A 78 -7.49 -6.28 -18.10
CA TYR A 78 -6.94 -7.17 -19.11
C TYR A 78 -7.63 -8.55 -19.11
N ASN A 79 -7.86 -9.10 -17.92
CA ASN A 79 -8.56 -10.37 -17.75
C ASN A 79 -10.03 -10.29 -18.19
N GLN A 80 -10.73 -9.20 -17.87
CA GLN A 80 -12.11 -8.96 -18.32
C GLN A 80 -12.18 -8.88 -19.84
N LYS A 81 -11.29 -8.11 -20.48
CA LYS A 81 -11.22 -8.00 -21.95
C LYS A 81 -10.98 -9.36 -22.60
N LYS A 82 -10.09 -10.18 -22.02
CA LYS A 82 -9.82 -11.55 -22.50
C LYS A 82 -11.07 -12.44 -22.41
N LYS A 83 -11.80 -12.39 -21.28
CA LYS A 83 -13.05 -13.14 -21.10
C LYS A 83 -14.10 -12.76 -22.15
N ILE A 84 -14.34 -11.46 -22.35
CA ILE A 84 -15.29 -10.95 -23.34
C ILE A 84 -14.92 -11.42 -24.75
N ARG A 85 -13.63 -11.37 -25.10
CA ARG A 85 -13.14 -11.84 -26.41
C ARG A 85 -13.44 -13.32 -26.64
N LEU A 86 -13.17 -14.17 -25.65
CA LEU A 86 -13.43 -15.61 -25.72
C LEU A 86 -14.94 -15.90 -25.83
N GLU A 87 -15.76 -15.19 -25.07
CA GLU A 87 -17.21 -15.34 -25.12
C GLU A 87 -17.78 -14.95 -26.49
N ASN A 88 -17.29 -13.85 -27.08
CA ASN A 88 -17.66 -13.42 -28.42
C ASN A 88 -17.27 -14.44 -29.49
N ILE A 89 -16.08 -15.05 -29.39
CA ILE A 89 -15.66 -16.13 -30.29
C ILE A 89 -16.60 -17.33 -30.15
N ARG A 90 -16.93 -17.74 -28.91
CA ARG A 90 -17.85 -18.85 -28.64
C ARG A 90 -19.24 -18.58 -29.22
N LYS A 91 -19.79 -17.37 -29.04
CA LYS A 91 -21.08 -16.95 -29.63
C LYS A 91 -21.04 -17.03 -31.16
N LYS A 92 -19.98 -16.52 -31.80
CA LYS A 92 -19.81 -16.61 -33.27
C LYS A 92 -19.73 -18.04 -33.77
N LEU A 93 -18.99 -18.92 -33.09
CA LEU A 93 -18.90 -20.34 -33.45
C LEU A 93 -20.27 -21.05 -33.31
N ASN A 94 -21.00 -20.76 -32.24
CA ASN A 94 -22.35 -21.30 -32.03
C ASN A 94 -23.33 -20.82 -33.10
N LEU A 95 -23.26 -19.53 -33.50
CA LEU A 95 -24.03 -18.99 -34.61
C LEU A 95 -23.70 -19.71 -35.92
N LYS A 96 -22.41 -19.87 -36.26
CA LYS A 96 -21.98 -20.62 -37.46
C LYS A 96 -22.50 -22.05 -37.46
N LYS A 97 -22.43 -22.76 -36.32
CA LYS A 97 -22.97 -24.12 -36.17
C LYS A 97 -24.48 -24.16 -36.41
N LYS A 98 -25.24 -23.22 -35.82
CA LYS A 98 -26.68 -23.08 -36.07
C LYS A 98 -26.99 -22.81 -37.54
N CYS A 99 -26.30 -21.88 -38.18
CA CYS A 99 -26.47 -21.61 -39.62
C CYS A 99 -26.20 -22.85 -40.47
N LYS A 100 -25.13 -23.61 -40.18
CA LYS A 100 -24.81 -24.86 -40.89
C LYS A 100 -25.89 -25.92 -40.69
N PHE A 101 -26.42 -26.05 -39.47
CA PHE A 101 -27.54 -26.94 -39.17
C PHE A 101 -28.80 -26.60 -39.98
N TRP A 102 -29.20 -25.32 -40.00
CA TRP A 102 -30.38 -24.88 -40.75
C TRP A 102 -30.22 -25.06 -42.26
N ARG A 103 -29.04 -24.73 -42.83
CA ARG A 103 -28.77 -24.98 -44.27
C ARG A 103 -28.90 -26.45 -44.67
N LYS A 104 -28.40 -27.37 -43.83
CA LYS A 104 -28.54 -28.83 -44.06
C LYS A 104 -29.99 -29.31 -43.98
N ARG A 105 -30.82 -28.63 -43.19
CA ARG A 105 -32.24 -28.95 -43.03
C ARG A 105 -33.09 -28.45 -44.20
N GLU A 106 -32.77 -27.27 -44.73
CA GLU A 106 -33.45 -26.68 -45.88
C GLU A 106 -33.04 -27.31 -47.22
N ASN A 107 -31.83 -27.86 -47.32
CA ASN A 107 -31.35 -28.49 -48.56
C ASN A 107 -30.64 -29.85 -48.28
N PRO A 108 -31.41 -30.95 -48.09
CA PRO A 108 -30.88 -32.23 -47.64
C PRO A 108 -30.03 -33.00 -48.67
N HIS A 109 -30.10 -32.62 -49.96
CA HIS A 109 -29.50 -33.36 -51.08
C HIS A 109 -28.30 -32.66 -51.76
N CYS A 110 -27.82 -31.53 -51.26
CA CYS A 110 -26.56 -30.97 -51.74
C CYS A 110 -25.39 -31.65 -51.03
N GLU A 111 -24.83 -32.68 -51.67
CA GLU A 111 -23.50 -33.19 -51.34
C GLU A 111 -22.49 -32.05 -51.53
N ASP A 112 -21.73 -31.75 -50.46
CA ASP A 112 -20.62 -30.80 -50.50
C ASP A 112 -19.57 -31.36 -51.48
N SER A 113 -19.64 -30.96 -52.76
CA SER A 113 -18.60 -31.24 -53.76
C SER A 113 -17.34 -30.46 -53.37
N ASN A 114 -16.23 -31.19 -53.21
CA ASN A 114 -14.91 -30.71 -52.80
C ASN A 114 -14.41 -29.46 -53.52
#